data_AF-A0A916R6Y0-F1
#
_entry.id   AF-A0A916R6Y0-F1
#
_cell.length_a   1.000
_cell.length_b   1.000
_cell.length_c   1.000
_cell.angle_alpha   90.00
_cell.angle_beta   90.00
_cell.angle_gamma   90.00
#
_symmetry.space_group_name_H-M   'P 1'
#
loop_
_entity.id
_entity.type
_entity.pdbx_description
1 polymer ?
#
loop_
_entity_poly.entity_id
_entity_poly.type
_entity_poly.pdbx_seq_one_letter_code
_entity_poly.pdbx_strand_id
1 'polypeptide(L)'
;MLNYIWQKGWQLWFYPEMELDHLIPKSRFEKEYLVKFFRQNGLCRYYFRMLNYQPWQQVVMSFAYMISDLRKAIVFYLKNRNNLKTDVILIGEMELLLSLFMSPFSFGKKLTIF
;
A
#
# COMPACT_ATOMS: atom_id res chain seq x y z
N MET A 1 -0.57 -3.11 -13.79
CA MET A 1 -0.84 -4.06 -14.90
C MET A 1 -2.27 -3.92 -15.43
N LEU A 2 -3.31 -4.21 -14.64
CA LEU A 2 -4.71 -4.19 -15.14
C LEU A 2 -5.16 -2.82 -15.69
N ASN A 3 -4.90 -1.73 -14.96
CA ASN A 3 -5.22 -0.37 -15.42
C ASN A 3 -4.54 0.00 -16.74
N TYR A 4 -3.29 -0.45 -16.95
CA TYR A 4 -2.55 -0.18 -18.19
C TYR A 4 -3.19 -0.88 -19.40
N ILE A 5 -3.58 -2.15 -19.23
CA ILE A 5 -4.23 -2.94 -20.28
C ILE A 5 -5.60 -2.34 -20.63
N TRP A 6 -6.38 -1.95 -19.62
CA TRP A 6 -7.66 -1.26 -19.81
C TRP A 6 -7.50 0.07 -20.58
N GLN A 7 -6.53 0.90 -20.19
CA GLN A 7 -6.21 2.15 -20.90
C GLN A 7 -5.75 1.95 -22.35
N LYS A 8 -5.28 0.75 -22.71
CA LYS A 8 -4.90 0.36 -24.07
C LYS A 8 -6.07 -0.19 -24.90
N GLY A 9 -7.31 -0.06 -24.42
CA GLY A 9 -8.51 -0.46 -25.15
C GLY A 9 -8.86 -1.94 -25.04
N TRP A 10 -8.18 -2.68 -24.18
CA TRP A 10 -8.54 -4.07 -23.91
C TRP A 10 -9.83 -4.14 -23.10
N GLN A 11 -10.72 -5.04 -23.49
CA GLN A 11 -11.96 -5.30 -22.77
C GLN A 11 -11.65 -6.05 -21.47
N LEU A 12 -12.18 -5.55 -20.35
CA LEU A 12 -12.19 -6.26 -19.09
C LEU A 12 -13.43 -7.15 -19.04
N TRP A 13 -13.23 -8.46 -19.15
CA TRP A 13 -14.30 -9.44 -19.05
C TRP A 13 -14.54 -9.73 -17.57
N PHE A 14 -15.78 -9.54 -17.12
CA PHE A 14 -16.23 -9.93 -15.79
C PHE A 14 -17.23 -11.07 -15.95
N TYR A 15 -16.92 -12.24 -15.39
CA TYR A 15 -17.80 -13.40 -15.38
C TYR A 15 -18.26 -13.65 -13.93
N PRO A 16 -19.46 -13.17 -13.55
CA PRO A 16 -19.93 -13.23 -12.17
C PRO A 16 -20.18 -14.66 -11.67
N GLU A 17 -20.43 -15.60 -12.57
CA GLU A 17 -20.68 -17.02 -12.27
C GLU A 17 -19.38 -17.82 -12.13
N MET A 18 -18.21 -17.18 -12.32
CA MET A 18 -16.92 -17.84 -12.15
C MET A 18 -16.62 -18.06 -10.67
N GLU A 19 -16.53 -19.33 -10.27
CA GLU A 19 -16.03 -19.72 -8.96
C GLU A 19 -14.60 -20.25 -9.10
N LEU A 20 -13.68 -19.70 -8.31
CA LEU A 20 -12.28 -20.11 -8.26
C LEU A 20 -11.89 -20.39 -6.82
N ASP A 21 -11.39 -21.59 -6.56
CA ASP A 21 -10.80 -21.92 -5.27
C ASP A 21 -9.45 -21.21 -5.10
N HIS A 22 -9.44 -20.15 -4.30
CA HIS A 22 -8.21 -19.42 -4.02
C HIS A 22 -7.47 -20.02 -2.82
N LEU A 23 -6.56 -20.96 -3.09
CA LEU A 23 -5.71 -21.55 -2.07
C LEU A 23 -4.58 -20.59 -1.66
N ILE A 24 -4.69 -20.00 -0.46
CA ILE A 24 -3.63 -19.15 0.10
C ILE A 24 -2.67 -20.03 0.90
N PRO A 25 -1.39 -20.17 0.48
CA PRO A 25 -0.45 -20.99 1.23
C PRO A 25 -0.16 -20.39 2.61
N LYS A 26 0.08 -21.26 3.61
CA LYS A 26 0.35 -20.86 5.00
C LYS A 26 1.48 -19.83 5.12
N SER A 27 2.49 -19.91 4.27
CA SER A 27 3.62 -18.96 4.23
C SER A 27 3.19 -17.51 4.00
N ARG A 28 2.01 -17.26 3.44
CA ARG A 28 1.46 -15.91 3.26
C ARG A 28 0.98 -15.26 4.55
N PHE A 29 0.86 -16.04 5.63
CA PHE A 29 0.49 -15.57 6.96
C PHE A 29 1.68 -15.49 7.92
N GLU A 30 2.87 -15.81 7.44
CA GLU A 30 4.10 -15.66 8.21
C GLU A 30 4.49 -14.19 8.34
N LYS A 31 5.11 -13.86 9.47
CA LYS A 31 5.45 -12.47 9.82
C LYS A 31 6.33 -11.82 8.77
N GLU A 32 7.34 -12.53 8.29
CA GLU A 32 8.30 -12.06 7.30
C GLU A 32 7.60 -11.70 5.99
N TYR A 33 6.66 -12.55 5.55
CA TYR A 33 5.85 -12.29 4.38
C TYR A 33 4.95 -11.07 4.60
N LEU A 34 4.20 -11.03 5.70
CA LEU A 34 3.22 -9.98 5.98
C LEU A 34 3.87 -8.61 6.10
N VAL A 35 4.99 -8.51 6.81
CA VAL A 35 5.77 -7.25 6.91
C VAL A 35 6.17 -6.75 5.54
N LYS A 36 6.75 -7.63 4.70
CA LYS A 36 7.14 -7.26 3.33
C LYS A 36 5.93 -6.86 2.49
N PHE A 37 4.83 -7.60 2.60
CA PHE A 37 3.59 -7.32 1.88
C PHE A 37 3.01 -5.95 2.25
N PHE A 38 2.83 -5.66 3.54
CA PHE A 38 2.30 -4.38 4.00
C PHE A 38 3.21 -3.21 3.62
N ARG A 39 4.53 -3.39 3.74
CA ARG A 39 5.51 -2.39 3.31
C ARG A 39 5.38 -2.06 1.83
N GLN A 40 5.37 -3.07 0.96
CA GLN A 40 5.24 -2.87 -0.48
C GLN A 40 3.93 -2.18 -0.85
N ASN A 41 2.81 -2.57 -0.22
CA ASN A 41 1.51 -1.93 -0.44
C ASN A 41 1.50 -0.46 0.00
N GLY A 42 2.12 -0.14 1.14
CA GLY A 42 2.23 1.23 1.62
C GLY A 42 3.05 2.12 0.68
N LEU A 43 4.20 1.62 0.21
CA LEU A 43 5.07 2.35 -0.72
C LEU A 43 4.40 2.67 -2.06
N CYS A 44 3.59 1.75 -2.59
CA CYS A 44 2.87 1.98 -3.85
C CYS A 44 1.72 3.00 -3.73
N ARG A 45 1.25 3.31 -2.52
CA ARG A 45 0.06 4.15 -2.32
C ARG A 45 0.24 5.57 -2.83
N TYR A 46 1.45 6.12 -2.75
CA TYR A 46 1.77 7.45 -3.27
C TYR A 46 1.33 7.58 -4.73
N TYR A 47 1.81 6.68 -5.58
CA TYR A 47 1.53 6.67 -7.01
C TYR A 47 0.03 6.71 -7.28
N PHE A 48 -0.74 5.82 -6.64
CA PHE A 48 -2.18 5.75 -6.83
C PHE A 48 -2.92 7.00 -6.34
N ARG A 49 -2.49 7.60 -5.22
CA ARG A 49 -3.09 8.86 -4.74
C ARG A 49 -2.85 10.00 -5.73
N MET A 50 -1.65 10.07 -6.31
CA MET A 50 -1.26 11.14 -7.22
C MET A 50 -1.95 11.08 -8.59
N LEU A 51 -2.44 9.91 -9.02
CA LEU A 51 -3.22 9.77 -10.25
C LEU A 51 -4.48 10.65 -10.30
N ASN A 52 -5.00 11.08 -9.14
CA ASN A 52 -6.21 11.90 -9.05
C ASN A 52 -5.94 13.41 -9.11
N TYR A 53 -4.67 13.84 -9.23
CA TYR A 53 -4.28 15.24 -9.07
C TYR A 53 -3.40 15.73 -10.23
N GLN A 54 -3.56 17.00 -10.58
CA GLN A 54 -2.67 17.68 -11.52
C GLN A 54 -1.23 17.78 -10.97
N PRO A 55 -0.18 17.88 -11.81
CA PRO A 55 1.21 17.86 -11.33
C PRO A 55 1.53 18.86 -10.22
N TRP A 56 0.95 20.06 -10.27
CA TRP A 56 1.13 21.08 -9.21
C TRP A 56 0.37 20.73 -7.92
N GLN A 57 -0.81 20.11 -8.03
CA GLN A 57 -1.62 19.66 -6.88
C GLN A 57 -0.94 18.48 -6.18
N GLN A 58 -0.24 17.62 -6.93
CA GLN A 58 0.47 16.48 -6.37
C GLN A 58 1.42 16.94 -5.26
N VAL A 59 2.22 17.98 -5.47
CA VAL A 59 3.15 18.51 -4.45
C VAL A 59 2.41 18.89 -3.17
N VAL A 60 1.34 19.67 -3.27
CA VAL A 60 0.53 20.11 -2.11
C VAL A 60 -0.10 18.91 -1.40
N MET A 61 -0.70 18.00 -2.17
CA MET A 61 -1.37 16.81 -1.64
C MET A 61 -0.39 15.84 -1.01
N SER A 62 0.84 15.73 -1.51
CA SER A 62 1.91 14.92 -0.92
C SER A 62 2.18 15.32 0.51
N PHE A 63 2.36 16.62 0.77
CA PHE A 63 2.56 17.12 2.14
C PHE A 63 1.32 16.90 3.02
N ALA A 64 0.12 17.15 2.50
CA ALA A 64 -1.12 16.93 3.23
C ALA A 64 -1.28 15.45 3.65
N TYR A 65 -1.00 14.51 2.74
CA TYR A 65 -1.04 13.08 3.05
C TYR A 65 0.07 12.66 4.01
N MET A 66 1.29 13.18 3.87
CA MET A 66 2.39 12.87 4.79
C MET A 66 2.06 13.26 6.23
N ILE A 67 1.51 14.46 6.45
CA ILE A 67 1.10 14.91 7.79
C ILE A 67 -0.01 14.01 8.34
N SER A 68 -1.00 13.69 7.50
CA SER A 68 -2.11 12.80 7.88
C SER A 68 -1.64 11.39 8.25
N ASP A 69 -0.74 10.82 7.46
CA ASP A 69 -0.22 9.47 7.65
C ASP A 69 0.73 9.40 8.85
N LEU A 70 1.57 10.44 9.05
CA LEU A 70 2.41 10.55 10.25
C LEU A 70 1.55 10.59 11.52
N ARG A 71 0.49 11.40 11.52
CA ARG A 71 -0.44 11.47 12.66
C ARG A 71 -1.07 10.10 12.95
N LYS A 72 -1.49 9.37 11.90
CA LYS A 72 -2.04 8.02 12.07
C LYS A 72 -1.01 7.05 12.63
N ALA A 73 0.22 7.07 12.11
CA ALA A 73 1.31 6.23 12.60
C ALA A 73 1.60 6.49 14.08
N ILE A 74 1.68 7.77 14.50
CA ILE A 74 1.91 8.14 15.91
C ILE A 74 0.76 7.67 16.80
N VAL A 75 -0.50 7.96 16.43
CA VAL A 75 -1.67 7.55 17.22
C VAL A 75 -1.74 6.03 17.34
N PHE A 76 -1.53 5.32 16.24
CA PHE A 76 -1.52 3.86 16.22
C PHE A 76 -0.42 3.29 17.10
N TYR A 77 0.79 3.85 17.01
CA TYR A 77 1.91 3.45 17.84
C TYR A 77 1.61 3.64 19.33
N LEU A 78 1.14 4.82 19.74
CA LEU A 78 0.85 5.12 21.13
C LEU A 78 -0.22 4.17 21.72
N LYS A 79 -1.25 3.84 20.93
CA LYS A 79 -2.34 2.93 21.32
C LYS A 79 -1.86 1.48 21.46
N ASN A 80 -0.98 1.02 20.57
CA ASN A 80 -0.66 -0.40 20.43
C ASN A 80 0.76 -0.79 20.92
N ARG A 81 1.54 0.16 21.46
CA ARG A 81 2.97 -0.02 21.82
C ARG A 81 3.30 -1.28 22.63
N ASN A 82 2.41 -1.72 23.50
CA ASN A 82 2.65 -2.89 24.36
C ASN A 82 2.57 -4.21 23.56
N ASN A 83 1.75 -4.25 22.51
CA ASN A 83 1.46 -5.46 21.72
C ASN A 83 2.19 -5.46 20.37
N LEU A 84 2.80 -4.34 19.96
CA LEU A 84 3.53 -4.21 18.69
C LEU A 84 4.71 -5.17 18.53
N LYS A 85 5.19 -5.83 19.59
CA LYS A 85 6.30 -6.80 19.48
C LYS A 85 5.81 -8.23 19.24
N THR A 86 4.58 -8.54 19.65
CA THR A 86 4.05 -9.90 19.73
C THR A 86 3.02 -10.18 18.66
N ASP A 87 2.19 -9.19 18.32
CA ASP A 87 1.10 -9.34 17.36
C ASP A 87 1.56 -9.05 15.93
N VAL A 88 1.56 -10.09 15.08
CA VAL A 88 1.97 -10.00 13.67
C VAL A 88 1.10 -9.05 12.87
N ILE A 89 -0.20 -8.95 13.19
CA ILE A 89 -1.13 -8.06 12.51
C ILE A 89 -0.79 -6.61 12.83
N LEU A 90 -0.57 -6.30 14.11
CA LEU A 90 -0.21 -4.94 14.54
C LEU A 90 1.16 -4.51 13.98
N ILE A 91 2.11 -5.44 13.88
CA ILE A 91 3.41 -5.19 13.21
C ILE A 91 3.18 -4.84 11.74
N GLY A 92 2.38 -5.64 11.04
CA GLY A 92 2.06 -5.40 9.62
C GLY A 92 1.36 -4.06 9.39
N GLU A 93 0.39 -3.71 10.24
CA GLU A 93 -0.32 -2.43 10.16
C GLU A 93 0.61 -1.24 10.44
N MET A 94 1.51 -1.36 11.44
CA MET A 94 2.50 -0.33 11.70
C MET A 94 3.46 -0.15 10.51
N GLU A 95 3.94 -1.24 9.91
CA GLU A 95 4.78 -1.23 8.72
C GLU A 95 4.07 -0.60 7.52
N LEU A 96 2.76 -0.86 7.35
CA LEU A 96 1.94 -0.19 6.35
C LEU A 96 1.91 1.32 6.58
N LEU A 97 1.60 1.77 7.81
CA LEU A 97 1.50 3.20 8.14
C LEU A 97 2.84 3.95 7.95
N LEU A 98 3.95 3.34 8.37
CA LEU A 98 5.28 3.89 8.14
C LEU A 98 5.61 3.96 6.65
N SER A 99 5.25 2.92 5.89
CA SER A 99 5.48 2.87 4.45
C SER A 99 4.62 3.88 3.69
N LEU A 100 3.39 4.14 4.14
CA LEU A 100 2.54 5.20 3.61
C LEU A 100 3.19 6.58 3.78
N PHE A 101 3.71 6.86 4.98
CA PHE A 101 4.44 8.10 5.25
C PHE A 101 5.71 8.22 4.38
N MET A 102 6.45 7.13 4.19
CA MET A 102 7.68 7.11 3.38
C MET A 102 7.45 7.03 1.86
N SER A 103 6.21 6.75 1.44
CA SER A 103 5.87 6.49 0.04
C SER A 103 6.26 7.62 -0.95
N PRO A 104 6.16 8.92 -0.63
CA PRO A 104 6.58 9.98 -1.55
C PRO A 104 8.07 9.92 -1.90
N PHE A 105 8.90 9.51 -0.94
CA PHE A 105 10.35 9.41 -1.11
C PHE A 105 10.79 8.16 -1.87
N SER A 106 9.92 7.16 -1.94
CA SER A 106 10.23 5.90 -2.63
C SER A 106 10.04 5.99 -4.15
N PHE A 107 9.46 7.08 -4.63
CA PHE A 107 9.16 7.31 -6.05
C PHE A 107 10.36 7.83 -6.87
N GLY A 108 11.59 7.75 -6.35
CA GLY A 108 12.83 8.20 -7.00
C GLY A 108 13.58 7.12 -7.80
N LYS A 109 13.21 5.85 -7.69
CA LYS A 109 13.69 4.80 -8.60
C LYS A 109 12.55 4.48 -9.54
N LYS A 110 12.78 4.59 -10.85
CA LYS A 110 11.88 4.01 -11.87
C LYS A 110 11.42 2.66 -11.34
N LEU A 111 10.15 2.57 -10.96
CA LEU A 111 9.47 1.29 -10.84
C LEU A 111 9.42 0.79 -12.28
N THR A 112 10.50 0.15 -12.72
CA THR A 112 10.45 -0.76 -13.88
C THR A 112 9.66 -1.96 -13.39
N ILE A 113 8.34 -1.78 -13.28
CA ILE A 113 7.38 -2.88 -13.24
C ILE A 113 6.82 -2.95 -14.65
N PHE A 114 7.68 -3.38 -15.58
CA PHE A 114 7.37 -4.00 -16.86
C PHE A 114 8.61 -4.81 -17.25
#